data_AF-A0A8X8BHM8-F1
#
_entry.id   AF-A0A8X8BHM8-F1
#
_cell.length_a   1.000
_cell.length_b   1.000
_cell.length_c   1.000
_cell.angle_alpha   90.00
_cell.angle_beta   90.00
_cell.angle_gamma   90.00
#
_symmetry.space_group_name_H-M   'P 1'
#
loop_
_entity.id
_entity.type
_entity.pdbx_description
1 polymer ?
#
loop_
_entity_poly.entity_id
_entity_poly.type
_entity_poly.pdbx_seq_one_letter_code
_entity_poly.pdbx_strand_id
1 'polypeptide(L)'
;MASPYSHTRAGAIRCIVLILGGRSIFEALAKSANFLDFNPVDSFIWFELYGSPSDRDVDLFGSVIQAWYVMGRLGAFNTSNLQLANSSMEYDPLYDAEKGFKVMPSSFHDISDVEFQDNWGRVWVDLGTSDIFALDVLLNSLTVVGSEYLGIQQVVFGGKRMGDWEEGMTNPDFGYKYFKI
;
A
#
# COMPACT_ATOMS: atom_id res chain seq x y z
N MET A 1 6.73 3.82 -45.29
CA MET A 1 7.81 4.16 -44.34
C MET A 1 7.15 4.85 -43.16
N ALA A 2 6.96 4.13 -42.06
CA ALA A 2 6.35 4.62 -40.82
C ALA A 2 7.11 4.00 -39.63
N SER A 3 7.41 4.81 -38.63
CA SER A 3 8.31 4.54 -37.49
C SER A 3 7.81 3.40 -36.57
N PRO A 4 8.69 2.54 -36.03
CA PRO A 4 8.27 1.38 -35.22
C PRO A 4 8.17 1.62 -33.70
N TYR A 5 8.19 2.86 -33.19
CA TYR A 5 8.13 3.12 -31.75
C TYR A 5 6.87 3.85 -31.32
N SER A 6 5.80 3.11 -31.02
CA SER A 6 4.69 3.66 -30.23
C SER A 6 3.83 2.61 -29.52
N HIS A 7 4.37 1.53 -28.96
CA HIS A 7 3.57 0.67 -28.05
C HIS A 7 4.44 -0.10 -27.06
N THR A 8 4.68 0.48 -25.88
CA THR A 8 4.99 -0.30 -24.66
C THR A 8 4.72 0.54 -23.41
N ARG A 9 3.44 0.69 -23.05
CA ARG A 9 2.99 1.08 -21.70
C ARG A 9 1.84 0.22 -21.17
N ALA A 10 1.68 -1.00 -21.71
CA ALA A 10 0.61 -1.92 -21.32
C ALA A 10 1.13 -3.32 -20.90
N GLY A 11 2.44 -3.45 -20.62
CA GLY A 11 3.09 -4.74 -20.40
C GLY A 11 3.20 -5.20 -18.95
N ALA A 12 3.11 -4.31 -17.95
CA ALA A 12 3.46 -4.66 -16.57
C ALA A 12 2.28 -5.14 -15.69
N ILE A 13 1.03 -5.00 -16.14
CA ILE A 13 -0.16 -5.34 -15.32
C ILE A 13 -0.71 -6.75 -15.66
N ARG A 14 -0.13 -7.46 -16.64
CA ARG A 14 -0.71 -8.71 -17.17
C ARG A 14 -0.17 -10.03 -16.61
N CYS A 15 0.64 -10.03 -15.55
CA CYS A 15 1.27 -11.28 -15.05
C CYS A 15 0.69 -11.90 -13.76
N ILE A 16 -0.41 -11.40 -13.18
CA ILE A 16 -1.01 -12.01 -11.97
C ILE A 16 -2.40 -12.64 -12.21
N VAL A 17 -2.95 -12.51 -13.42
CA VAL A 17 -4.27 -13.10 -13.75
C VAL A 17 -4.06 -14.25 -14.71
N LEU A 18 -3.68 -15.45 -14.24
CA LEU A 18 -3.80 -16.69 -15.05
C LEU A 18 -3.50 -18.01 -14.28
N ILE A 19 -3.98 -18.20 -13.05
CA ILE A 19 -4.18 -19.56 -12.51
C ILE A 19 -5.48 -19.51 -11.67
N LEU A 20 -6.34 -20.52 -11.83
CA LEU A 20 -7.70 -20.66 -11.29
C LEU A 20 -8.79 -20.12 -12.23
N GLY A 21 -9.24 -21.02 -13.11
CA GLY A 21 -10.48 -20.87 -13.85
C GLY A 21 -11.67 -20.79 -12.90
N GLY A 22 -12.38 -19.67 -12.96
CA GLY A 22 -13.56 -19.40 -12.16
C GLY A 22 -14.01 -17.97 -12.42
N ARG A 23 -14.70 -17.75 -13.53
CA ARG A 23 -15.39 -16.49 -13.85
C ARG A 23 -16.33 -16.15 -12.67
N SER A 24 -16.09 -15.03 -11.97
CA SER A 24 -17.09 -14.26 -11.18
C SER A 24 -16.48 -13.42 -10.03
N ILE A 25 -15.20 -13.54 -9.67
CA ILE A 25 -14.63 -12.83 -8.50
C ILE A 25 -13.63 -11.73 -8.91
N PHE A 26 -13.02 -11.84 -10.10
CA PHE A 26 -12.03 -10.88 -10.60
C PHE A 26 -12.62 -9.66 -11.35
N GLU A 27 -13.94 -9.59 -11.57
CA GLU A 27 -14.60 -8.37 -12.06
C GLU A 27 -14.96 -7.40 -10.93
N ALA A 28 -14.83 -7.81 -9.66
CA ALA A 28 -15.00 -6.95 -8.51
C ALA A 28 -13.68 -6.20 -8.18
N LEU A 29 -13.54 -5.06 -8.86
CA LEU A 29 -12.87 -3.84 -8.39
C LEU A 29 -11.35 -3.90 -8.20
N ALA A 30 -10.63 -3.46 -9.24
CA ALA A 30 -9.49 -2.59 -9.02
C ALA A 30 -9.99 -1.40 -8.18
N LYS A 31 -9.68 -1.42 -6.88
CA LYS A 31 -9.96 -0.32 -5.94
C LYS A 31 -9.43 0.97 -6.55
N SER A 32 -10.24 2.02 -6.59
CA SER A 32 -9.78 3.31 -7.12
C SER A 32 -8.76 3.90 -6.15
N ALA A 33 -7.48 3.77 -6.48
CA ALA A 33 -6.41 4.50 -5.82
C ALA A 33 -6.32 5.90 -6.43
N ASN A 34 -6.50 6.93 -5.61
CA ASN A 34 -6.44 8.32 -6.03
C ASN A 34 -5.30 9.05 -5.31
N PHE A 35 -4.66 10.00 -5.97
CA PHE A 35 -3.60 10.83 -5.40
C PHE A 35 -4.06 12.28 -5.39
N LEU A 36 -4.12 12.90 -4.22
CA LEU A 36 -4.56 14.29 -4.02
C LEU A 36 -3.47 15.04 -3.26
N ASP A 37 -2.58 15.72 -3.99
CA ASP A 37 -1.42 16.46 -3.45
C ASP A 37 -0.57 15.62 -2.48
N PHE A 38 -0.34 14.35 -2.84
CA PHE A 38 0.43 13.43 -2.00
C PHE A 38 1.90 13.88 -1.85
N ASN A 39 2.33 14.02 -0.60
CA ASN A 39 3.72 14.22 -0.21
C ASN A 39 4.22 12.98 0.57
N PRO A 40 5.18 12.22 0.04
CA PRO A 40 5.60 10.95 0.65
C PRO A 40 6.20 11.06 2.06
N VAL A 41 6.66 12.25 2.46
CA VAL A 41 7.26 12.46 3.79
C VAL A 41 6.31 13.14 4.79
N ASP A 42 5.12 13.54 4.34
CA ASP A 42 4.14 14.24 5.17
C ASP A 42 2.76 14.18 4.52
N SER A 43 2.09 13.04 4.62
CA SER A 43 0.73 12.90 4.12
C SER A 43 -0.05 11.81 4.83
N PHE A 44 -1.36 12.01 4.89
CA PHE A 44 -2.28 10.93 5.21
C PHE A 44 -2.48 10.02 4.01
N ILE A 45 -2.70 8.74 4.29
CA ILE A 45 -3.34 7.78 3.39
C ILE A 45 -4.72 7.50 3.99
N TRP A 46 -5.76 7.67 3.19
CA TRP A 46 -7.14 7.47 3.59
C TRP A 46 -7.72 6.22 2.96
N PHE A 47 -8.62 5.57 3.69
CA PHE A 47 -9.28 4.34 3.30
C PHE A 47 -10.78 4.51 3.49
N GLU A 48 -11.56 4.39 2.43
CA GLU A 48 -13.02 4.35 2.55
C GLU A 48 -13.49 2.90 2.56
N LEU A 49 -14.25 2.53 3.57
CA LEU A 49 -14.80 1.19 3.77
C LEU A 49 -16.29 1.16 3.38
N TYR A 50 -16.80 -0.02 3.03
CA TYR A 50 -18.24 -0.20 2.74
C TYR A 50 -19.13 -0.03 3.98
N GLY A 51 -18.55 -0.07 5.17
CA GLY A 51 -19.22 0.18 6.44
C GLY A 51 -18.20 0.41 7.55
N SER A 52 -18.70 0.76 8.74
CA SER A 52 -17.82 0.96 9.90
C SER A 52 -17.12 -0.34 10.31
N PRO A 53 -15.80 -0.34 10.57
CA PRO A 53 -15.07 -1.55 10.86
C PRO A 53 -15.43 -2.12 12.25
N SER A 54 -15.53 -3.45 12.35
CA SER A 54 -15.57 -4.13 13.64
C SER A 54 -14.19 -4.05 14.33
N ASP A 55 -14.12 -4.35 15.62
CA ASP A 55 -12.84 -4.30 16.34
C ASP A 55 -11.82 -5.30 15.76
N ARG A 56 -12.31 -6.45 15.28
CA ARG A 56 -11.50 -7.42 14.54
C ARG A 56 -10.96 -6.87 13.22
N ASP A 57 -11.75 -6.06 12.51
CA ASP A 57 -11.31 -5.43 11.26
C ASP A 57 -10.23 -4.38 11.53
N VAL A 58 -10.38 -3.61 12.61
CA VAL A 58 -9.37 -2.66 13.10
C VAL A 58 -8.06 -3.37 13.40
N ASP A 59 -8.10 -4.48 14.13
CA ASP A 59 -6.91 -5.28 14.45
C ASP A 59 -6.24 -5.87 13.20
N LEU A 60 -7.03 -6.45 12.28
CA LEU A 60 -6.52 -7.04 11.06
C LEU A 60 -5.88 -5.98 10.16
N PHE A 61 -6.59 -4.89 9.90
CA PHE A 61 -6.13 -3.83 9.01
C PHE A 61 -4.90 -3.13 9.62
N GLY A 62 -4.96 -2.80 10.91
CA GLY A 62 -3.85 -2.22 11.64
C GLY A 62 -2.59 -3.10 11.61
N SER A 63 -2.74 -4.41 11.78
CA SER A 63 -1.62 -5.36 11.68
C SER A 63 -0.99 -5.39 10.28
N VAL A 64 -1.78 -5.26 9.21
CA VAL A 64 -1.25 -5.17 7.83
C VAL A 64 -0.44 -3.88 7.63
N ILE A 65 -0.95 -2.75 8.11
CA ILE A 65 -0.23 -1.46 8.04
C ILE A 65 1.05 -1.50 8.90
N GLN A 66 0.99 -2.07 10.10
CA GLN A 66 2.16 -2.23 10.97
C GLN A 66 3.23 -3.13 10.31
N ALA A 67 2.84 -4.24 9.69
CA ALA A 67 3.77 -5.11 8.97
C ALA A 67 4.44 -4.37 7.79
N TRP A 68 3.65 -3.61 7.02
CA TRP A 68 4.16 -2.76 5.94
C TRP A 68 5.18 -1.74 6.46
N TYR A 69 4.87 -1.05 7.55
CA TYR A 69 5.77 -0.11 8.20
C TYR A 69 7.07 -0.77 8.69
N VAL A 70 6.98 -1.89 9.42
CA VAL A 70 8.16 -2.60 9.95
C VAL A 70 9.08 -3.06 8.81
N MET A 71 8.55 -3.59 7.72
CA MET A 71 9.35 -3.94 6.53
C MET A 71 10.05 -2.71 5.94
N GLY A 72 9.35 -1.58 5.87
CA GLY A 72 9.92 -0.31 5.39
C GLY A 72 11.01 0.24 6.31
N ARG A 73 10.86 0.14 7.63
CA ARG A 73 11.89 0.52 8.63
C ARG A 73 13.17 -0.30 8.47
N LEU A 74 13.04 -1.54 8.00
CA LEU A 74 14.16 -2.46 7.76
C LEU A 74 14.74 -2.33 6.35
N GLY A 75 14.26 -1.40 5.54
CA GLY A 75 14.74 -1.13 4.18
C GLY A 75 14.32 -2.16 3.13
N ALA A 76 13.26 -2.93 3.40
CA ALA A 76 12.75 -3.94 2.45
C ALA A 76 12.25 -3.34 1.13
N PHE A 77 11.91 -2.04 1.12
CA PHE A 77 11.43 -1.33 -0.06
C PHE A 77 12.54 -0.62 -0.83
N ASN A 78 13.81 -0.99 -0.61
CA ASN A 78 14.94 -0.47 -1.38
C ASN A 78 15.02 -1.13 -2.76
N THR A 79 14.47 -0.47 -3.77
CA THR A 79 14.49 -0.91 -5.17
C THR A 79 15.89 -1.06 -5.74
N SER A 80 16.84 -0.25 -5.26
CA SER A 80 18.25 -0.34 -5.67
C SER A 80 18.94 -1.63 -5.18
N ASN A 81 18.36 -2.33 -4.20
CA ASN A 81 18.83 -3.63 -3.70
C ASN A 81 17.91 -4.82 -4.08
N LEU A 82 17.02 -4.67 -5.07
CA LEU A 82 16.22 -5.78 -5.59
C LEU A 82 17.04 -6.71 -6.50
N GLN A 83 17.94 -7.49 -5.90
CA GLN A 83 18.90 -8.31 -6.65
C GLN A 83 18.23 -9.41 -7.47
N LEU A 84 17.24 -10.09 -6.89
CA LEU A 84 16.52 -11.18 -7.56
C LEU A 84 15.62 -10.68 -8.68
N ALA A 85 14.95 -9.53 -8.50
CA ALA A 85 14.09 -8.93 -9.53
C ALA A 85 14.89 -8.54 -10.79
N ASN A 86 16.19 -8.26 -10.62
CA ASN A 86 17.10 -7.90 -11.70
C ASN A 86 17.94 -9.09 -12.20
N SER A 87 17.66 -10.30 -11.73
CA SER A 87 18.39 -11.52 -12.12
C SER A 87 17.56 -12.36 -13.10
N SER A 88 18.25 -13.08 -14.00
CA SER A 88 17.59 -14.10 -14.81
C SER A 88 17.36 -15.35 -13.95
N MET A 89 16.14 -15.88 -13.99
CA MET A 89 15.79 -17.16 -13.35
C MET A 89 16.16 -18.37 -14.23
N GLU A 90 16.82 -18.15 -15.37
CA GLU A 90 17.35 -19.22 -16.22
C GLU A 90 18.51 -19.97 -15.56
N TYR A 91 19.17 -19.33 -14.59
CA TYR A 91 20.22 -19.91 -13.75
C TYR A 91 19.88 -19.69 -12.27
N ASP A 92 20.55 -20.44 -11.38
CA ASP A 92 20.40 -20.26 -9.94
C ASP A 92 20.79 -18.81 -9.55
N PRO A 93 19.83 -18.00 -9.07
CA PRO A 93 20.13 -16.61 -8.74
C PRO A 93 20.97 -16.55 -7.45
N LEU A 94 22.00 -15.71 -7.47
CA LEU A 94 22.88 -15.49 -6.32
C LEU A 94 22.52 -14.16 -5.65
N TYR A 95 22.35 -14.20 -4.33
CA TYR A 95 22.20 -12.99 -3.53
C TYR A 95 23.58 -12.58 -2.99
N ASP A 96 24.05 -11.40 -3.41
CA ASP A 96 25.38 -10.90 -3.10
C ASP A 96 25.31 -9.89 -1.95
N ALA A 97 25.88 -10.26 -0.79
CA ALA A 97 25.91 -9.42 0.40
C ALA A 97 26.80 -8.17 0.22
N GLU A 98 27.91 -8.25 -0.51
CA GLU A 98 28.77 -7.10 -0.76
C GLU A 98 28.09 -6.08 -1.69
N LYS A 99 27.35 -6.58 -2.68
CA LYS A 99 26.52 -5.74 -3.54
C LYS A 99 25.48 -5.00 -2.70
N GLY A 100 24.78 -5.70 -1.81
CA GLY A 100 23.79 -5.11 -0.91
C GLY A 100 24.39 -4.03 0.00
N PHE A 101 25.58 -4.27 0.56
CA PHE A 101 26.27 -3.32 1.45
C PHE A 101 26.69 -2.02 0.74
N LYS A 102 26.90 -2.05 -0.58
CA LYS A 102 27.28 -0.86 -1.38
C LYS A 102 26.09 -0.01 -1.81
N VAL A 103 24.86 -0.52 -1.69
CA VAL A 103 23.65 0.22 -2.03
C VAL A 103 23.35 1.25 -0.93
N MET A 104 22.96 2.45 -1.34
CA MET A 104 22.52 3.47 -0.39
C MET A 104 21.30 2.93 0.40
N PRO A 105 21.33 2.98 1.74
CA PRO A 105 20.18 2.58 2.55
C PRO A 105 18.96 3.42 2.23
N SER A 106 17.80 2.79 2.32
CA SER A 106 16.49 3.39 2.12
C SER A 106 15.63 2.93 3.31
N SER A 107 14.93 3.85 3.95
CA SER A 107 14.16 3.58 5.17
C SER A 107 12.89 4.40 5.19
N PHE A 108 11.78 3.73 5.54
CA PHE A 108 10.59 4.38 6.08
C PHE A 108 11.01 5.09 7.38
N HIS A 109 10.60 6.33 7.64
CA HIS A 109 10.99 7.03 8.86
C HIS A 109 9.97 6.86 9.97
N ASP A 110 8.71 7.21 9.73
CA ASP A 110 7.70 7.26 10.80
C ASP A 110 6.26 7.11 10.30
N ILE A 111 5.36 6.69 11.20
CA ILE A 111 3.94 6.48 10.90
C ILE A 111 3.10 6.80 12.14
N SER A 112 1.89 7.32 11.96
CA SER A 112 0.94 7.46 13.07
C SER A 112 0.25 6.13 13.42
N ASP A 113 -0.56 6.14 14.47
CA ASP A 113 -1.57 5.11 14.67
C ASP A 113 -2.54 5.05 13.48
N VAL A 114 -3.16 3.90 13.25
CA VAL A 114 -4.23 3.77 12.26
C VAL A 114 -5.53 4.17 12.93
N GLU A 115 -6.15 5.22 12.44
CA GLU A 115 -7.37 5.77 13.01
C GLU A 115 -8.57 5.43 12.12
N PHE A 116 -9.74 5.29 12.73
CA PHE A 116 -11.02 5.11 12.04
C PHE A 116 -12.10 6.00 12.65
N GLN A 117 -12.96 6.54 11.79
CA GLN A 117 -14.15 7.32 12.14
C GLN A 117 -15.24 6.96 11.13
N ASP A 118 -16.36 6.44 11.64
CA ASP A 118 -17.43 5.88 10.81
C ASP A 118 -16.90 4.84 9.82
N ASN A 119 -17.02 5.09 8.51
CA ASN A 119 -16.54 4.23 7.44
C ASN A 119 -15.18 4.67 6.85
N TRP A 120 -14.57 5.72 7.39
CA TRP A 120 -13.26 6.19 6.96
C TRP A 120 -12.17 5.70 7.91
N GLY A 121 -11.03 5.32 7.34
CA GLY A 121 -9.78 5.10 8.04
C GLY A 121 -8.70 6.04 7.51
N ARG A 122 -7.69 6.34 8.33
CA ARG A 122 -6.50 7.08 7.89
C ARG A 122 -5.25 6.68 8.66
N VAL A 123 -4.10 6.94 8.05
CA VAL A 123 -2.80 6.85 8.68
C VAL A 123 -1.87 7.92 8.10
N TRP A 124 -1.18 8.68 8.95
CA TRP A 124 -0.14 9.62 8.52
C TRP A 124 1.17 8.87 8.31
N VAL A 125 1.90 9.21 7.26
CA VAL A 125 3.17 8.57 6.90
C VAL A 125 4.27 9.59 6.63
N ASP A 126 5.48 9.27 7.09
CA ASP A 126 6.75 9.77 6.57
C ASP A 126 7.55 8.59 5.99
N LEU A 127 7.40 8.36 4.69
CA LEU A 127 8.13 7.31 3.97
C LEU A 127 9.64 7.57 3.93
N GLY A 128 10.10 8.77 4.29
CA GLY A 128 11.51 9.11 4.38
C GLY A 128 12.24 8.90 3.05
N THR A 129 13.19 7.97 3.09
CA THR A 129 13.98 7.57 1.91
C THR A 129 13.49 6.27 1.28
N SER A 130 12.40 5.67 1.80
CA SER A 130 11.74 4.52 1.20
C SER A 130 11.34 4.81 -0.24
N ASP A 131 11.61 3.88 -1.15
CA ASP A 131 11.15 4.05 -2.53
C ASP A 131 9.63 3.92 -2.63
N ILE A 132 9.06 4.53 -3.67
CA ILE A 132 7.62 4.46 -3.99
C ILE A 132 7.11 3.02 -4.21
N PHE A 133 8.01 2.05 -4.39
CA PHE A 133 7.70 0.62 -4.38
C PHE A 133 6.96 0.18 -3.10
N ALA A 134 7.19 0.87 -1.98
CA ALA A 134 6.42 0.68 -0.76
C ALA A 134 4.91 0.83 -0.99
N LEU A 135 4.49 1.77 -1.84
CA LEU A 135 3.08 2.01 -2.16
C LEU A 135 2.48 0.91 -3.01
N ASP A 136 3.24 0.36 -3.97
CA ASP A 136 2.80 -0.79 -4.76
C ASP A 136 2.59 -2.02 -3.87
N VAL A 137 3.52 -2.30 -2.96
CA VAL A 137 3.39 -3.41 -2.00
C VAL A 137 2.16 -3.21 -1.10
N LEU A 138 1.93 -1.99 -0.63
CA LEU A 138 0.74 -1.65 0.16
C LEU A 138 -0.54 -1.89 -0.65
N LEU A 139 -0.64 -1.33 -1.85
CA LEU A 139 -1.83 -1.47 -2.70
C LEU A 139 -2.13 -2.92 -3.08
N ASN A 140 -1.09 -3.71 -3.37
CA ASN A 140 -1.25 -5.15 -3.61
C ASN A 140 -1.80 -5.88 -2.38
N SER A 141 -1.26 -5.57 -1.20
CA SER A 141 -1.73 -6.15 0.06
C SER A 141 -3.18 -5.74 0.36
N LEU A 142 -3.49 -4.45 0.22
CA LEU A 142 -4.82 -3.92 0.44
C LEU A 142 -5.83 -4.50 -0.56
N THR A 143 -5.44 -4.79 -1.79
CA THR A 143 -6.31 -5.44 -2.80
C THR A 143 -6.87 -6.75 -2.25
N VAL A 144 -6.01 -7.64 -1.76
CA VAL A 144 -6.41 -8.91 -1.15
C VAL A 144 -7.18 -8.70 0.14
N VAL A 145 -6.72 -7.80 1.02
CA VAL A 145 -7.41 -7.49 2.28
C VAL A 145 -8.88 -7.17 2.03
N GLY A 146 -9.17 -6.33 1.04
CA GLY A 146 -10.56 -5.94 0.79
C GLY A 146 -11.33 -6.70 -0.27
N SER A 147 -10.75 -7.73 -0.91
CA SER A 147 -11.57 -8.73 -1.60
C SER A 147 -12.01 -9.86 -0.66
N GLU A 148 -11.15 -10.23 0.31
CA GLU A 148 -11.36 -11.43 1.13
C GLU A 148 -11.77 -11.17 2.58
N TYR A 149 -11.47 -9.99 3.15
CA TYR A 149 -11.63 -9.75 4.60
C TYR A 149 -12.43 -8.49 4.93
N LEU A 150 -11.98 -7.31 4.49
CA LEU A 150 -12.57 -6.01 4.85
C LEU A 150 -12.90 -5.20 3.60
N GLY A 151 -14.18 -5.02 3.29
CA GLY A 151 -14.60 -4.28 2.09
C GLY A 151 -14.07 -2.85 2.02
N ILE A 152 -13.05 -2.61 1.18
CA ILE A 152 -12.44 -1.29 0.91
C ILE A 152 -13.00 -0.78 -0.43
N GLN A 153 -13.62 0.39 -0.42
CA GLN A 153 -14.15 1.07 -1.60
C GLN A 153 -13.04 1.77 -2.38
N GLN A 154 -12.25 2.59 -1.69
CA GLN A 154 -11.17 3.37 -2.29
C GLN A 154 -10.03 3.64 -1.32
N VAL A 155 -8.87 3.96 -1.90
CA VAL A 155 -7.68 4.42 -1.18
C VAL A 155 -7.28 5.77 -1.74
N VAL A 156 -7.04 6.74 -0.87
CA VAL A 156 -6.65 8.11 -1.27
C VAL A 156 -5.33 8.48 -0.62
N PHE A 157 -4.32 8.75 -1.43
CA PHE A 157 -3.01 9.21 -0.99
C PHE A 157 -2.98 10.74 -0.96
N GLY A 158 -2.67 11.32 0.19
CA GLY A 158 -2.76 12.76 0.42
C GLY A 158 -4.18 13.20 0.77
N GLY A 159 -4.48 14.47 0.53
CA GLY A 159 -5.74 15.09 0.94
C GLY A 159 -5.76 15.41 2.44
N LYS A 160 -6.31 16.58 2.77
CA LYS A 160 -6.34 17.10 4.14
C LYS A 160 -7.57 16.66 4.95
N ARG A 161 -8.67 16.32 4.26
CA ARG A 161 -9.96 15.95 4.86
C ARG A 161 -10.71 15.00 3.92
N MET A 162 -11.40 14.02 4.48
CA MET A 162 -12.29 13.11 3.76
C MET A 162 -13.61 12.96 4.52
N GLY A 163 -14.73 13.01 3.79
CA GLY A 163 -16.06 13.02 4.40
C GLY A 163 -16.23 14.17 5.39
N ASP A 164 -16.96 13.91 6.47
CA ASP A 164 -17.21 14.87 7.56
C ASP A 164 -16.15 14.76 8.68
N TRP A 165 -15.05 14.02 8.46
CA TRP A 165 -14.03 13.80 9.47
C TRP A 165 -13.09 15.02 9.60
N GLU A 166 -13.31 15.81 10.65
CA GLU A 166 -12.46 16.92 11.03
C GLU A 166 -11.29 16.49 11.94
N GLU A 167 -10.20 17.25 11.88
CA GLU A 167 -9.03 17.05 12.72
C GLU A 167 -9.41 17.21 14.21
N GLY A 168 -9.08 16.20 15.03
CA GLY A 168 -9.43 16.16 16.45
C GLY A 168 -10.72 15.39 16.80
N MET A 169 -11.50 14.95 15.80
CA MET A 169 -12.63 14.05 16.04
C MET A 169 -12.13 12.65 16.43
N THR A 170 -11.96 12.44 17.73
CA THR A 170 -11.35 11.26 18.36
C THR A 170 -12.22 10.67 19.48
N ASN A 171 -13.50 11.05 19.54
CA ASN A 171 -14.41 10.59 20.59
C ASN A 171 -14.99 9.21 20.25
N PRO A 172 -14.76 8.18 21.08
CA PRO A 172 -15.30 6.83 20.87
C PRO A 172 -16.83 6.78 20.77
N ASP A 173 -17.55 7.70 21.43
CA ASP A 173 -19.02 7.78 21.38
C ASP A 173 -19.54 8.10 19.97
N PHE A 174 -18.70 8.69 19.12
CA PHE A 174 -18.99 8.94 17.70
C PHE A 174 -18.40 7.88 16.78
N GLY A 175 -18.02 6.71 17.30
CA GLY A 175 -17.51 5.61 16.48
C GLY A 175 -16.02 5.66 16.18
N TYR A 176 -15.27 6.54 16.85
CA TYR A 176 -13.81 6.57 16.74
C TYR A 176 -13.19 5.27 17.27
N LYS A 177 -12.31 4.69 16.47
CA LYS A 177 -11.49 3.53 16.83
C LYS A 177 -10.07 3.74 16.33
N TYR A 178 -9.10 3.07 16.95
CA TYR A 178 -7.72 3.13 16.48
C TYR A 178 -6.99 1.81 16.74
N PHE A 179 -5.95 1.59 15.95
CA PHE A 179 -4.94 0.57 16.16
C PHE A 179 -3.61 1.23 16.46
N LYS A 180 -3.02 0.88 17.61
CA LYS A 180 -1.73 1.42 18.05
C LYS A 180 -0.59 0.74 17.28
N ILE A 181 0.23 1.53 16.56
CA ILE A 181 1.44 1.02 15.88
C ILE A 181 2.63 0.99 16.84
#